data_AF-A0A2U9B5J1-F1
#
_entry.id   AF-A0A2U9B5J1-F1
#
_cell.length_a   1.000
_cell.length_b   1.000
_cell.length_c   1.000
_cell.angle_alpha   90.00
_cell.angle_beta   90.00
_cell.angle_gamma   90.00
#
_symmetry.space_group_name_H-M   'P 1'
#
loop_
_entity.id
_entity.type
_entity.pdbx_description
1 polymer ?
#
loop_
_entity_poly.entity_id
_entity_poly.type
_entity_poly.pdbx_seq_one_letter_code
_entity_poly.pdbx_strand_id
1 'polypeptide(L)'
;MTRSGFLALMQIRRDSGGVLSPRLRHLRLHHRCVLIHSGHTNPSTRSRMRFSMATVPLRPHFAVLLLLLDLLTASPTAQDDLLVNTKHGKVQGKLLPVLGGNVRAFLGIPLGALGFLSLPDNENIRGNAGLLDQRLALQWVANNIAAFGGDPSKVTLFGESAGSASVGFHLLSPGSHGLFQRAVMESGSPNACWATTSQTESWNRALVLATSLGCPKSNSAKLEACLQQADPGKIALQQHDVLTTPSLLGLPFAPVVDGDFLSDKPEVLLSTGNLPKKELLLGVNKDEGTIFTINVPGINITGQSLITRNEFLHGVTLTMEDASDVTRETAILQYTDWTDENNRMKNRDLLGSLVGDQLFVCPALEFAQRYSQHGGKTFLYLFDHRSSINPWPAWMGVMHGYEIEFVFGMPLNASLGYTKTEVNMTKKIMKHWANFARTGDPGIDGVQWPAFTPQQQEYVTLNTNPPEPKTMMRAQECQLWNKLIPRIQRVSDDLKSCIKANGIIICCNYGFLLILLVAGLLVY
;
A
#
# COMPACT_ATOMS: atom_id res chain seq x y z
N MET A 1 9.12 8.33 6.11
CA MET A 1 8.00 7.41 5.86
C MET A 1 7.09 8.05 4.83
N THR A 2 7.26 7.67 3.56
CA THR A 2 6.31 7.96 2.48
C THR A 2 5.04 7.16 2.77
N ARG A 3 3.91 7.85 2.98
CA ARG A 3 2.58 7.20 2.91
C ARG A 3 2.24 7.03 1.43
N SER A 4 2.89 6.05 0.79
CA SER A 4 2.57 5.64 -0.57
C SER A 4 1.35 4.72 -0.47
N GLY A 5 0.17 5.30 -0.56
CA GLY A 5 -1.07 4.55 -0.66
C GLY A 5 -1.94 5.30 -1.62
N PHE A 6 -2.05 4.80 -2.84
CA PHE A 6 -2.79 5.45 -3.91
C PHE A 6 -4.01 4.61 -4.28
N LEU A 7 -5.20 5.22 -4.27
CA LEU A 7 -6.44 4.59 -4.72
C LEU A 7 -7.05 5.46 -5.82
N ALA A 8 -7.42 4.84 -6.93
CA ALA A 8 -8.02 5.53 -8.05
C ALA A 8 -9.09 4.70 -8.75
N LEU A 9 -9.79 5.38 -9.65
CA LEU A 9 -10.91 4.85 -10.41
C LEU A 9 -10.66 5.04 -11.90
N MET A 10 -10.81 3.97 -12.67
CA MET A 10 -10.77 4.01 -14.12
C MET A 10 -12.16 3.79 -14.70
N GLN A 11 -12.52 4.59 -15.70
CA GLN A 11 -13.85 4.58 -16.32
C GLN A 11 -13.76 4.68 -17.83
N ILE A 12 -14.69 4.00 -18.49
CA ILE A 12 -14.78 3.94 -19.95
C ILE A 12 -15.94 4.81 -20.40
N ARG A 13 -15.67 5.73 -21.32
CA ARG A 13 -16.72 6.49 -22.00
C ARG A 13 -17.54 5.58 -22.90
N ARG A 14 -18.85 5.80 -22.95
CA ARG A 14 -19.66 5.25 -24.05
C ARG A 14 -19.20 5.89 -25.36
N ASP A 15 -18.76 5.07 -26.31
CA ASP A 15 -18.66 5.48 -27.71
C ASP A 15 -20.09 5.70 -28.22
N SER A 16 -20.59 6.93 -28.12
CA SER A 16 -21.77 7.32 -28.88
C SER A 16 -21.36 7.47 -30.34
N GLY A 17 -21.52 6.40 -31.11
CA GLY A 17 -21.59 6.46 -32.56
C GLY A 17 -22.73 7.38 -32.97
N GLY A 18 -22.42 8.65 -33.18
CA GLY A 18 -23.37 9.69 -33.55
C GLY A 18 -22.67 10.74 -34.41
N VAL A 19 -22.97 10.72 -35.70
CA VAL A 19 -22.55 11.70 -36.69
C VAL A 19 -23.02 13.09 -36.23
N LEU A 20 -22.09 14.03 -36.01
CA LEU A 20 -22.41 15.44 -35.81
C LEU A 20 -21.73 16.30 -36.89
N SER A 21 -22.60 16.95 -37.66
CA SER A 21 -22.35 17.91 -38.74
C SER A 21 -21.67 19.20 -38.24
N PRO A 22 -20.85 19.88 -39.07
CA PRO A 22 -20.02 20.99 -38.64
C PRO A 22 -20.72 22.36 -38.80
N ARG A 23 -21.20 22.98 -37.72
CA ARG A 23 -21.50 24.42 -37.69
C ARG A 23 -21.34 25.01 -36.29
N LEU A 24 -20.25 25.74 -36.06
CA LEU A 24 -20.26 27.16 -35.68
C LEU A 24 -18.83 27.63 -35.31
N ARG A 25 -18.32 28.54 -36.15
CA ARG A 25 -17.13 29.36 -35.91
C ARG A 25 -17.51 30.61 -35.10
N HIS A 26 -16.51 31.15 -34.42
CA HIS A 26 -16.38 32.50 -33.83
C HIS A 26 -16.91 32.72 -32.40
N LEU A 27 -16.01 33.00 -31.45
CA LEU A 27 -15.68 34.35 -30.94
C LEU A 27 -14.51 34.24 -29.93
N ARG A 28 -13.31 34.71 -30.31
CA ARG A 28 -12.62 35.92 -29.81
C ARG A 28 -12.34 35.99 -28.29
N LEU A 29 -11.04 35.84 -28.00
CA LEU A 29 -10.31 36.33 -26.84
C LEU A 29 -10.68 37.79 -26.50
N HIS A 30 -10.89 38.07 -25.21
CA HIS A 30 -10.57 39.37 -24.63
C HIS A 30 -9.94 39.19 -23.25
N HIS A 31 -8.65 39.55 -23.17
CA HIS A 31 -7.98 39.93 -21.93
C HIS A 31 -8.66 41.15 -21.30
N ARG A 32 -8.87 41.12 -19.98
CA ARG A 32 -8.75 42.31 -19.12
C ARG A 32 -8.14 41.93 -17.77
N CYS A 33 -6.95 42.47 -17.53
CA CYS A 33 -6.37 42.66 -16.21
C CYS A 33 -7.24 43.62 -15.38
N VAL A 34 -7.35 43.37 -14.07
CA VAL A 34 -7.51 44.43 -13.06
C VAL A 34 -6.62 44.06 -11.87
N LEU A 35 -5.57 44.87 -11.69
CA LEU A 35 -4.77 44.98 -10.47
C LEU A 35 -5.52 45.87 -9.47
N ILE A 36 -5.50 45.51 -8.18
CA ILE A 36 -5.66 46.46 -7.07
C ILE A 36 -4.50 46.22 -6.09
N HIS A 37 -3.86 47.32 -5.69
CA HIS A 37 -2.64 47.41 -4.91
C HIS A 37 -2.91 48.21 -3.62
N SER A 38 -2.36 47.78 -2.48
CA SER A 38 -1.97 48.60 -1.31
C SER A 38 -1.01 47.73 -0.48
N GLY A 39 0.29 48.01 -0.29
CA GLY A 39 0.94 49.13 0.44
C GLY A 39 0.77 48.93 1.97
N HIS A 40 1.75 48.75 2.87
CA HIS A 40 3.12 49.29 3.02
C HIS A 40 3.91 48.56 4.16
N THR A 41 5.23 48.33 3.97
CA THR A 41 6.46 48.54 4.85
C THR A 41 6.40 48.44 6.41
N ASN A 42 7.38 48.03 7.24
CA ASN A 42 8.76 47.44 7.22
C ASN A 42 9.16 47.13 8.75
N PRO A 43 10.41 47.00 9.26
CA PRO A 43 10.88 45.82 10.04
C PRO A 43 11.54 46.10 11.44
N SER A 44 12.22 45.07 12.01
CA SER A 44 13.17 45.03 13.17
C SER A 44 12.56 44.66 14.56
N THR A 45 13.15 43.88 15.49
CA THR A 45 14.52 43.70 16.00
C THR A 45 14.75 42.34 16.72
N ARG A 46 16.03 42.03 17.02
CA ARG A 46 16.62 40.83 17.66
C ARG A 46 16.23 40.58 19.15
N SER A 47 16.27 39.30 19.57
CA SER A 47 16.86 38.90 20.87
C SER A 47 17.38 37.45 20.84
N ARG A 48 18.59 37.25 21.37
CA ARG A 48 19.25 35.95 21.63
C ARG A 48 18.93 35.53 23.07
N MET A 49 18.57 34.26 23.28
CA MET A 49 18.89 33.55 24.52
C MET A 49 19.30 32.11 24.20
N ARG A 50 20.49 31.73 24.66
CA ARG A 50 21.03 30.37 24.61
C ARG A 50 20.53 29.62 25.85
N PHE A 51 19.96 28.44 25.64
CA PHE A 51 19.97 27.35 26.62
C PHE A 51 20.48 26.09 25.93
N SER A 52 21.49 25.48 26.54
CA SER A 52 22.15 24.26 26.10
C SER A 52 21.56 23.08 26.85
N MET A 53 20.87 22.18 26.15
CA MET A 53 20.70 20.78 26.55
C MET A 53 20.80 19.92 25.29
N ALA A 54 21.71 18.95 25.34
CA ALA A 54 22.03 18.07 24.23
C ALA A 54 20.81 17.23 23.83
N THR A 55 20.30 17.49 22.63
CA THR A 55 19.32 16.67 21.92
C THR A 55 19.84 16.47 20.51
N VAL A 56 19.98 15.22 20.10
CA VAL A 56 20.40 14.84 18.74
C VAL A 56 19.28 15.25 17.78
N PRO A 57 19.50 16.12 16.77
CA PRO A 57 18.41 16.61 15.95
C PRO A 57 18.10 15.63 14.82
N LEU A 58 16.87 15.13 14.78
CA LEU A 58 16.26 14.67 13.52
C LEU A 58 16.21 15.88 12.57
N ARG A 59 16.89 15.77 11.43
CA ARG A 59 17.04 16.88 10.47
C ARG A 59 15.70 17.23 9.79
N PRO A 60 15.35 18.52 9.64
CA PRO A 60 14.10 18.99 9.03
C PRO A 60 14.08 18.92 7.49
N HIS A 61 15.08 18.31 6.85
CA HIS A 61 15.20 18.27 5.39
C HIS A 61 14.36 17.17 4.71
N PHE A 62 13.73 16.26 5.48
CA PHE A 62 12.88 15.20 4.93
C PHE A 62 11.43 15.64 4.66
N ALA A 63 10.91 16.62 5.39
CA ALA A 63 9.56 17.16 5.16
C ALA A 63 9.49 17.99 3.87
N VAL A 64 10.59 18.64 3.48
CA VAL A 64 10.68 19.48 2.28
C VAL A 64 10.72 18.66 0.99
N LEU A 65 11.28 17.44 1.03
CA LEU A 65 11.34 16.55 -0.13
C LEU A 65 9.99 15.86 -0.42
N LEU A 66 9.18 15.61 0.61
CA LEU A 66 7.82 15.09 0.47
C LEU A 66 6.87 16.13 -0.16
N LEU A 67 7.04 17.41 0.18
CA LEU A 67 6.35 18.53 -0.49
C LEU A 67 6.78 18.70 -1.96
N LEU A 68 7.99 18.28 -2.32
CA LEU A 68 8.49 18.36 -3.70
C LEU A 68 7.88 17.30 -4.63
N LEU A 69 7.45 16.13 -4.10
CA LEU A 69 6.66 15.17 -4.88
C LEU A 69 5.25 15.70 -5.20
N ASP A 70 4.66 16.51 -4.32
CA ASP A 70 3.39 17.20 -4.61
C ASP A 70 3.58 18.31 -5.67
N LEU A 71 4.70 19.04 -5.61
CA LEU A 71 4.99 20.17 -6.50
C LEU A 71 5.43 19.77 -7.92
N LEU A 72 6.03 18.59 -8.12
CA LEU A 72 6.53 18.15 -9.44
C LEU A 72 5.44 17.66 -10.40
N THR A 73 4.17 17.79 -10.03
CA THR A 73 3.03 17.37 -10.86
C THR A 73 2.14 18.52 -11.31
N ALA A 74 2.60 19.76 -11.17
CA ALA A 74 1.92 20.93 -11.68
C ALA A 74 1.93 20.92 -13.23
N SER A 75 0.88 20.35 -13.80
CA SER A 75 0.49 20.62 -15.19
C SER A 75 -0.10 22.04 -15.23
N PRO A 76 0.23 22.88 -16.23
CA PRO A 76 -0.38 24.19 -16.37
C PRO A 76 -1.80 24.03 -16.94
N THR A 77 -2.73 23.63 -16.08
CA THR A 77 -4.17 23.66 -16.33
C THR A 77 -4.78 24.67 -15.37
N ALA A 78 -5.68 25.52 -15.88
CA ALA A 78 -6.27 26.60 -15.11
C ALA A 78 -6.85 26.07 -13.78
N GLN A 79 -6.42 26.70 -12.69
CA GLN A 79 -6.63 26.30 -11.29
C GLN A 79 -8.10 26.12 -10.89
N ASP A 80 -9.03 26.65 -11.70
CA ASP A 80 -10.48 26.61 -11.46
C ASP A 80 -11.18 25.35 -11.99
N ASP A 81 -10.65 24.65 -13.00
CA ASP A 81 -11.31 23.48 -13.64
C ASP A 81 -11.27 22.18 -12.80
N LEU A 82 -10.54 22.23 -11.68
CA LEU A 82 -10.30 21.12 -10.77
C LEU A 82 -10.97 21.30 -9.40
N LEU A 83 -11.69 22.40 -9.18
CA LEU A 83 -12.37 22.66 -7.92
C LEU A 83 -13.84 22.23 -8.01
N VAL A 84 -14.20 21.18 -7.27
CA VAL A 84 -15.61 20.78 -7.09
C VAL A 84 -16.16 21.44 -5.82
N ASN A 85 -17.21 22.25 -5.98
CA ASN A 85 -17.95 22.79 -4.85
C ASN A 85 -18.83 21.68 -4.25
N THR A 86 -18.54 21.28 -3.02
CA THR A 86 -19.39 20.39 -2.22
C THR A 86 -20.12 21.19 -1.14
N LYS A 87 -21.15 20.60 -0.52
CA LYS A 87 -21.80 21.16 0.68
C LYS A 87 -20.85 21.46 1.85
N HIS A 88 -19.63 20.90 1.84
CA HIS A 88 -18.62 21.05 2.89
C HIS A 88 -17.40 21.86 2.44
N GLY A 89 -17.44 22.47 1.25
CA GLY A 89 -16.35 23.29 0.71
C GLY A 89 -15.82 22.80 -0.63
N LYS A 90 -14.75 23.45 -1.10
CA LYS A 90 -14.11 23.16 -2.38
C LYS A 90 -13.14 21.99 -2.23
N VAL A 91 -13.31 20.95 -3.05
CA VAL A 91 -12.36 19.84 -3.16
C VAL A 91 -11.57 20.02 -4.45
N GLN A 92 -10.25 20.06 -4.34
CA GLN A 92 -9.35 20.16 -5.49
C GLN A 92 -8.99 18.76 -5.99
N GLY A 93 -9.36 18.47 -7.23
CA GLY A 93 -8.93 17.28 -7.93
C GLY A 93 -7.63 17.48 -8.70
N LYS A 94 -7.13 16.42 -9.33
CA LYS A 94 -6.01 16.41 -10.26
C LYS A 94 -6.43 15.74 -11.56
N LEU A 95 -6.12 16.38 -12.68
CA LEU A 95 -6.33 15.80 -14.01
C LEU A 95 -5.08 15.02 -14.41
N LEU A 96 -5.25 13.75 -14.78
CA LEU A 96 -4.18 12.89 -15.26
C LEU A 96 -4.48 12.53 -16.72
N PRO A 97 -3.62 12.92 -17.68
CA PRO A 97 -3.80 12.54 -19.07
C PRO A 97 -3.56 11.03 -19.22
N VAL A 98 -4.49 10.34 -19.88
CA VAL A 98 -4.37 8.91 -20.20
C VAL A 98 -4.55 8.68 -21.70
N LEU A 99 -4.16 7.49 -22.19
CA LEU A 99 -4.38 7.15 -23.60
C LEU A 99 -5.88 7.18 -23.92
N GLY A 100 -6.29 8.13 -24.74
CA GLY A 100 -7.69 8.30 -25.17
C GLY A 100 -8.57 9.15 -24.24
N GLY A 101 -8.03 9.84 -23.23
CA GLY A 101 -8.84 10.71 -22.36
C GLY A 101 -8.09 11.34 -21.19
N ASN A 102 -8.85 11.74 -20.16
CA ASN A 102 -8.31 12.27 -18.90
C ASN A 102 -9.01 11.60 -17.71
N VAL A 103 -8.25 11.20 -16.69
CA VAL A 103 -8.76 10.75 -15.38
C VAL A 103 -8.77 11.93 -14.42
N ARG A 104 -9.84 12.10 -13.64
CA ARG A 104 -9.90 13.09 -12.54
C ARG A 104 -9.79 12.33 -11.21
N ALA A 105 -8.74 12.61 -10.44
CA ALA A 105 -8.56 12.11 -9.08
C ALA A 105 -8.95 13.21 -8.08
N PHE A 106 -9.56 12.85 -6.94
CA PHE A 106 -9.90 13.80 -5.88
C PHE A 106 -9.21 13.38 -4.58
N LEU A 107 -8.48 14.31 -3.96
CA LEU A 107 -7.79 14.07 -2.69
C LEU A 107 -8.77 14.31 -1.54
N GLY A 108 -9.03 13.30 -0.70
CA GLY A 108 -9.97 13.50 0.41
C GLY A 108 -10.17 12.34 1.39
N ILE A 109 -9.37 11.28 1.33
CA ILE A 109 -9.51 10.15 2.28
C ILE A 109 -8.68 10.45 3.53
N PRO A 110 -9.27 10.52 4.74
CA PRO A 110 -8.53 10.72 5.98
C PRO A 110 -7.62 9.52 6.25
N LEU A 111 -6.40 9.79 6.71
CA LEU A 111 -5.35 8.80 6.94
C LEU A 111 -4.88 8.80 8.40
N GLY A 112 -4.31 7.68 8.85
CA GLY A 112 -3.83 7.52 10.23
C GLY A 112 -4.97 7.65 11.23
N ALA A 113 -4.71 8.26 12.40
CA ALA A 113 -5.71 8.39 13.46
C ALA A 113 -7.02 9.06 13.00
N LEU A 114 -6.95 10.03 12.09
CA LEU A 114 -8.15 10.73 11.58
C LEU A 114 -9.08 9.83 10.77
N GLY A 115 -8.56 8.75 10.16
CA GLY A 115 -9.34 7.83 9.33
C GLY A 115 -9.55 6.45 9.95
N PHE A 116 -8.72 6.04 10.91
CA PHE A 116 -8.65 4.65 11.36
C PHE A 116 -8.60 4.47 12.87
N LEU A 117 -8.70 5.55 13.66
CA LEU A 117 -8.85 5.42 15.11
C LEU A 117 -10.18 4.76 15.45
N SER A 118 -10.13 3.81 16.38
CA SER A 118 -11.30 3.12 16.93
C SER A 118 -11.28 3.25 18.45
N LEU A 119 -12.44 3.51 19.04
CA LEU A 119 -12.66 3.53 20.48
C LEU A 119 -13.55 2.35 20.91
N PRO A 120 -13.33 1.79 22.11
CA PRO A 120 -14.20 0.73 22.64
C PRO A 120 -15.62 1.25 22.87
N ASP A 121 -16.59 0.48 22.38
CA ASP A 121 -18.04 0.71 22.56
C ASP A 121 -18.50 2.13 22.17
N ASN A 122 -17.82 2.77 21.21
CA ASN A 122 -18.14 4.11 20.73
C ASN A 122 -18.83 4.07 19.36
N GLU A 123 -19.99 4.73 19.23
CA GLU A 123 -20.77 4.72 18.00
C GLU A 123 -20.23 5.66 16.91
N ASN A 124 -19.52 6.73 17.28
CA ASN A 124 -19.05 7.77 16.38
C ASN A 124 -17.62 7.52 15.86
N ILE A 125 -16.78 6.83 16.65
CA ILE A 125 -15.38 6.54 16.36
C ILE A 125 -15.16 5.02 16.39
N ARG A 126 -15.77 4.34 15.43
CA ARG A 126 -15.78 2.86 15.32
C ARG A 126 -14.51 2.28 14.67
N GLY A 127 -13.69 3.12 14.04
CA GLY A 127 -12.64 2.71 13.11
C GLY A 127 -13.13 2.69 11.67
N ASN A 128 -12.23 2.43 10.72
CA ASN A 128 -12.53 2.30 9.29
C ASN A 128 -13.17 3.53 8.60
N ALA A 129 -13.18 4.71 9.21
CA ALA A 129 -13.73 5.93 8.59
C ALA A 129 -13.11 6.21 7.21
N GLY A 130 -11.80 5.99 7.05
CA GLY A 130 -11.13 6.11 5.75
C GLY A 130 -11.65 5.14 4.69
N LEU A 131 -11.98 3.89 5.06
CA LEU A 131 -12.61 2.93 4.14
C LEU A 131 -14.08 3.27 3.86
N LEU A 132 -14.80 3.83 4.83
CA LEU A 132 -16.17 4.30 4.65
C LEU A 132 -16.24 5.52 3.73
N ASP A 133 -15.26 6.41 3.80
CA ASP A 133 -15.13 7.54 2.87
C ASP A 133 -14.82 7.06 1.44
N GLN A 134 -13.96 6.05 1.29
CA GLN A 134 -13.75 5.40 0.01
C GLN A 134 -15.06 4.75 -0.51
N ARG A 135 -15.80 4.03 0.33
CA ARG A 135 -17.11 3.45 -0.02
C ARG A 135 -18.11 4.53 -0.45
N LEU A 136 -18.16 5.66 0.25
CA LEU A 136 -19.02 6.78 -0.10
C LEU A 136 -18.66 7.37 -1.47
N ALA A 137 -17.36 7.52 -1.75
CA ALA A 137 -16.89 7.94 -3.07
C ALA A 137 -17.28 6.94 -4.17
N LEU A 138 -17.13 5.64 -3.93
CA LEU A 138 -17.58 4.58 -4.84
C LEU A 138 -19.09 4.64 -5.09
N GLN A 139 -19.89 4.86 -4.03
CA GLN A 139 -21.33 5.00 -4.15
C GLN A 139 -21.71 6.24 -4.97
N TRP A 140 -21.01 7.36 -4.76
CA TRP A 140 -21.22 8.56 -5.56
C TRP A 140 -20.93 8.30 -7.03
N VAL A 141 -19.83 7.60 -7.33
CA VAL A 141 -19.47 7.24 -8.71
C VAL A 141 -20.54 6.35 -9.33
N ALA A 142 -20.95 5.28 -8.63
CA ALA A 142 -22.01 4.39 -9.11
C ALA A 142 -23.32 5.14 -9.43
N ASN A 143 -23.66 6.15 -8.63
CA ASN A 143 -24.90 6.90 -8.79
C ASN A 143 -24.84 8.03 -9.83
N ASN A 144 -23.66 8.64 -10.04
CA ASN A 144 -23.57 9.91 -10.77
C ASN A 144 -22.77 9.84 -12.06
N ILE A 145 -21.93 8.81 -12.26
CA ILE A 145 -20.96 8.87 -13.34
C ILE A 145 -21.55 8.83 -14.75
N ALA A 146 -22.76 8.30 -14.89
CA ALA A 146 -23.50 8.34 -16.15
C ALA A 146 -23.64 9.78 -16.70
N ALA A 147 -23.80 10.78 -15.83
CA ALA A 147 -23.88 12.19 -16.20
C ALA A 147 -22.58 12.75 -16.80
N PHE A 148 -21.44 12.12 -16.52
CA PHE A 148 -20.12 12.49 -17.04
C PHE A 148 -19.71 11.65 -18.27
N GLY A 149 -20.62 10.81 -18.78
CA GLY A 149 -20.42 9.93 -19.92
C GLY A 149 -19.76 8.59 -19.59
N GLY A 150 -19.53 8.30 -18.31
CA GLY A 150 -19.04 7.00 -17.85
C GLY A 150 -20.16 5.95 -17.75
N ASP A 151 -19.78 4.67 -17.70
CA ASP A 151 -20.72 3.57 -17.47
C ASP A 151 -20.59 3.05 -16.02
N PRO A 152 -21.60 3.24 -15.14
CA PRO A 152 -21.54 2.79 -13.76
C PRO A 152 -21.42 1.26 -13.62
N SER A 153 -21.80 0.49 -14.64
CA SER A 153 -21.63 -0.97 -14.66
C SER A 153 -20.22 -1.44 -15.05
N LYS A 154 -19.31 -0.51 -15.39
CA LYS A 154 -17.95 -0.82 -15.87
C LYS A 154 -16.87 -0.08 -15.07
N VAL A 155 -17.15 0.24 -13.82
CA VAL A 155 -16.19 0.89 -12.92
C VAL A 155 -15.09 -0.12 -12.54
N THR A 156 -13.83 0.25 -12.73
CA THR A 156 -12.67 -0.52 -12.24
C THR A 156 -12.00 0.24 -11.10
N LEU A 157 -11.90 -0.41 -9.94
CA LEU A 157 -11.21 0.10 -8.77
C LEU A 157 -9.75 -0.37 -8.82
N PHE A 158 -8.79 0.53 -8.68
CA PHE A 158 -7.37 0.18 -8.65
C PHE A 158 -6.61 0.96 -7.60
N GLY A 159 -5.57 0.35 -7.05
CA GLY A 159 -4.72 1.03 -6.08
C GLY A 159 -3.42 0.29 -5.83
N GLU A 160 -2.47 1.02 -5.25
CA GLU A 160 -1.12 0.57 -4.94
C GLU A 160 -0.89 0.57 -3.42
N SER A 161 -0.15 -0.44 -2.92
CA SER A 161 0.21 -0.58 -1.50
C SER A 161 -1.01 -0.59 -0.58
N ALA A 162 -1.13 0.35 0.35
CA ALA A 162 -2.32 0.51 1.20
C ALA A 162 -3.62 0.77 0.38
N GLY A 163 -3.50 1.38 -0.80
CA GLY A 163 -4.59 1.51 -1.75
C GLY A 163 -4.98 0.16 -2.38
N SER A 164 -4.00 -0.71 -2.66
CA SER A 164 -4.26 -2.09 -3.11
C SER A 164 -4.93 -2.93 -2.01
N ALA A 165 -4.45 -2.82 -0.76
CA ALA A 165 -5.13 -3.43 0.38
C ALA A 165 -6.58 -2.93 0.50
N SER A 166 -6.80 -1.62 0.30
CA SER A 166 -8.15 -1.02 0.26
C SER A 166 -9.03 -1.57 -0.86
N VAL A 167 -8.49 -1.78 -2.08
CA VAL A 167 -9.20 -2.47 -3.17
C VAL A 167 -9.64 -3.86 -2.71
N GLY A 168 -8.73 -4.62 -2.09
CA GLY A 168 -9.03 -5.93 -1.51
C GLY A 168 -10.09 -5.88 -0.41
N PHE A 169 -10.05 -4.89 0.49
CA PHE A 169 -11.09 -4.71 1.51
C PHE A 169 -12.46 -4.41 0.88
N HIS A 170 -12.52 -3.56 -0.13
CA HIS A 170 -13.77 -3.29 -0.86
C HIS A 170 -14.28 -4.51 -1.64
N LEU A 171 -13.36 -5.36 -2.11
CA LEU A 171 -13.71 -6.63 -2.75
C LEU A 171 -14.30 -7.63 -1.74
N LEU A 172 -13.78 -7.68 -0.52
CA LEU A 172 -14.26 -8.58 0.53
C LEU A 172 -15.50 -8.05 1.29
N SER A 173 -15.68 -6.73 1.34
CA SER A 173 -16.77 -6.07 2.09
C SER A 173 -18.12 -6.19 1.36
N PRO A 174 -19.16 -6.78 2.01
CA PRO A 174 -20.52 -6.87 1.44
C PRO A 174 -21.11 -5.51 1.04
N GLY A 175 -20.82 -4.47 1.83
CA GLY A 175 -21.30 -3.11 1.56
C GLY A 175 -20.56 -2.37 0.45
N SER A 176 -19.59 -2.98 -0.24
CA SER A 176 -18.74 -2.29 -1.24
C SER A 176 -18.57 -3.04 -2.54
N HIS A 177 -18.52 -4.38 -2.51
CA HIS A 177 -18.23 -5.16 -3.71
C HIS A 177 -19.27 -4.99 -4.84
N GLY A 178 -20.48 -4.50 -4.55
CA GLY A 178 -21.49 -4.18 -5.57
C GLY A 178 -21.24 -2.87 -6.33
N LEU A 179 -20.31 -2.02 -5.87
CA LEU A 179 -20.14 -0.64 -6.36
C LEU A 179 -19.16 -0.51 -7.54
N PHE A 180 -18.47 -1.60 -7.89
CA PHE A 180 -17.50 -1.63 -8.99
C PHE A 180 -17.52 -2.99 -9.68
N GLN A 181 -17.09 -3.05 -10.93
CA GLN A 181 -17.09 -4.27 -11.74
C GLN A 181 -15.79 -5.07 -11.59
N ARG A 182 -14.63 -4.41 -11.56
CA ARG A 182 -13.30 -5.05 -11.58
C ARG A 182 -12.34 -4.42 -10.58
N ALA A 183 -11.33 -5.20 -10.20
CA ALA A 183 -10.29 -4.77 -9.27
C ALA A 183 -8.90 -4.88 -9.90
N VAL A 184 -8.03 -3.90 -9.63
CA VAL A 184 -6.59 -4.00 -9.85
C VAL A 184 -5.86 -3.75 -8.53
N MET A 185 -4.94 -4.64 -8.18
CA MET A 185 -4.22 -4.66 -6.91
C MET A 185 -2.71 -4.63 -7.17
N GLU A 186 -2.09 -3.49 -6.91
CA GLU A 186 -0.67 -3.24 -7.21
C GLU A 186 0.12 -3.27 -5.88
N SER A 187 1.05 -4.22 -5.74
CA SER A 187 2.03 -4.24 -4.65
C SER A 187 1.41 -4.21 -3.24
N GLY A 188 0.25 -4.85 -3.04
CA GLY A 188 -0.42 -4.89 -1.73
C GLY A 188 -1.65 -5.80 -1.70
N SER A 189 -2.05 -6.25 -0.52
CA SER A 189 -3.20 -7.15 -0.33
C SER A 189 -3.83 -6.98 1.06
N PRO A 190 -5.13 -7.30 1.24
CA PRO A 190 -5.81 -7.10 2.52
C PRO A 190 -5.35 -8.07 3.60
N ASN A 191 -4.79 -9.22 3.24
CA ASN A 191 -4.22 -10.24 4.15
C ASN A 191 -2.73 -10.02 4.46
N ALA A 192 -2.16 -8.85 4.12
CA ALA A 192 -0.82 -8.50 4.57
C ALA A 192 -0.84 -8.17 6.07
N CYS A 193 0.24 -8.52 6.79
CA CYS A 193 0.30 -8.39 8.25
C CYS A 193 0.19 -6.94 8.76
N TRP A 194 0.50 -5.96 7.91
CA TRP A 194 0.38 -4.53 8.21
C TRP A 194 -0.99 -3.94 7.86
N ALA A 195 -1.82 -4.65 7.09
CA ALA A 195 -3.03 -4.10 6.47
C ALA A 195 -4.23 -4.03 7.43
N THR A 196 -4.24 -4.85 8.49
CA THR A 196 -5.28 -4.81 9.52
C THR A 196 -4.70 -4.87 10.92
N THR A 197 -5.43 -4.29 11.88
CA THR A 197 -5.12 -4.34 13.31
C THR A 197 -6.32 -4.93 14.07
N SER A 198 -6.06 -5.64 15.17
CA SER A 198 -7.15 -6.10 16.05
C SER A 198 -7.85 -4.92 16.72
N GLN A 199 -9.14 -5.06 17.06
CA GLN A 199 -9.86 -3.99 17.80
C GLN A 199 -9.16 -3.66 19.12
N THR A 200 -8.77 -4.67 19.89
CA THR A 200 -8.06 -4.49 21.17
C THR A 200 -6.78 -3.66 21.02
N GLU A 201 -5.97 -3.97 20.01
CA GLU A 201 -4.73 -3.21 19.77
C GLU A 201 -5.02 -1.79 19.28
N SER A 202 -6.02 -1.61 18.41
CA SER A 202 -6.47 -0.29 17.97
C SER A 202 -6.94 0.57 19.14
N TRP A 203 -7.69 -0.01 20.08
CA TRP A 203 -8.14 0.67 21.30
C TRP A 203 -6.97 1.05 22.21
N ASN A 204 -6.01 0.15 22.41
CA ASN A 204 -4.81 0.44 23.19
C ASN A 204 -4.06 1.65 22.62
N ARG A 205 -3.84 1.66 21.30
CA ARG A 205 -3.19 2.77 20.60
C ARG A 205 -3.98 4.07 20.68
N ALA A 206 -5.31 4.00 20.57
CA ALA A 206 -6.18 5.17 20.75
C ALA A 206 -6.06 5.77 22.16
N LEU A 207 -5.98 4.94 23.20
CA LEU A 207 -5.80 5.40 24.59
C LEU A 207 -4.40 5.97 24.86
N VAL A 208 -3.37 5.43 24.20
CA VAL A 208 -2.01 6.02 24.25
C VAL A 208 -2.02 7.39 23.60
N LEU A 209 -2.56 7.52 22.38
CA LEU A 209 -2.67 8.81 21.69
C LEU A 209 -3.48 9.82 22.51
N ALA A 210 -4.60 9.39 23.09
CA ALA A 210 -5.40 10.24 23.96
C ALA A 210 -4.60 10.77 25.15
N THR A 211 -3.71 9.95 25.72
CA THR A 211 -2.81 10.38 26.81
C THR A 211 -1.86 11.48 26.32
N SER A 212 -1.24 11.30 25.16
CA SER A 212 -0.31 12.28 24.55
C SER A 212 -0.98 13.61 24.19
N LEU A 213 -2.30 13.58 23.91
CA LEU A 213 -3.11 14.76 23.62
C LEU A 213 -3.69 15.42 24.88
N GLY A 214 -3.50 14.81 26.07
CA GLY A 214 -4.08 15.30 27.32
C GLY A 214 -5.58 15.04 27.46
N CYS A 215 -6.14 14.08 26.70
CA CYS A 215 -7.55 13.73 26.74
C CYS A 215 -7.91 12.84 27.93
N PRO A 216 -9.08 13.07 28.56
CA PRO A 216 -9.56 12.24 29.67
C PRO A 216 -9.97 10.86 29.16
N LYS A 217 -9.46 9.79 29.80
CA LYS A 217 -9.72 8.39 29.39
C LYS A 217 -10.84 7.70 30.16
N SER A 218 -11.22 8.22 31.33
CA SER A 218 -12.14 7.56 32.27
C SER A 218 -13.62 7.68 31.90
N ASN A 219 -13.95 8.50 30.90
CA ASN A 219 -15.32 8.70 30.43
C ASN A 219 -15.33 8.75 28.91
N SER A 220 -16.01 7.80 28.26
CA SER A 220 -15.99 7.64 26.81
C SER A 220 -16.50 8.88 26.06
N ALA A 221 -17.54 9.55 26.55
CA ALA A 221 -18.06 10.76 25.92
C ALA A 221 -17.09 11.95 26.02
N LYS A 222 -16.40 12.11 27.18
CA LYS A 222 -15.37 13.14 27.33
C LYS A 222 -14.12 12.84 26.51
N LEU A 223 -13.75 11.56 26.39
CA LEU A 223 -12.65 11.11 25.54
C LEU A 223 -12.94 11.47 24.08
N GLU A 224 -14.11 11.08 23.58
CA GLU A 224 -14.56 11.37 22.23
C GLU A 224 -14.56 12.88 21.93
N ALA A 225 -15.22 13.67 22.78
CA ALA A 225 -15.29 15.11 22.59
C ALA A 225 -13.90 15.78 22.60
N CYS A 226 -12.99 15.31 23.46
CA CYS A 226 -11.62 15.81 23.48
C CYS A 226 -10.85 15.45 22.21
N LEU A 227 -10.95 14.21 21.73
CA LEU A 227 -10.28 13.77 20.50
C LEU A 227 -10.81 14.52 19.27
N GLN A 228 -12.12 14.81 19.22
CA GLN A 228 -12.73 15.60 18.14
C GLN A 228 -12.32 17.08 18.17
N GLN A 229 -12.00 17.62 19.35
CA GLN A 229 -11.53 19.00 19.52
C GLN A 229 -10.00 19.13 19.43
N ALA A 230 -9.27 18.00 19.44
CA ALA A 230 -7.83 18.01 19.38
C ALA A 230 -7.32 18.56 18.04
N ASP A 231 -6.20 19.27 18.09
CA ASP A 231 -5.57 19.82 16.91
C ASP A 231 -5.14 18.70 15.94
N PRO A 232 -5.58 18.70 14.67
CA PRO A 232 -5.22 17.66 13.70
C PRO A 232 -3.71 17.56 13.46
N GLY A 233 -2.97 18.67 13.56
CA GLY A 233 -1.51 18.68 13.47
C GLY A 233 -0.84 17.92 14.61
N LYS A 234 -1.31 18.10 15.85
CA LYS A 234 -0.87 17.33 17.01
C LYS A 234 -1.20 15.85 16.88
N ILE A 235 -2.42 15.51 16.47
CA ILE A 235 -2.80 14.13 16.16
C ILE A 235 -1.82 13.54 15.14
N ALA A 236 -1.56 14.27 14.06
CA ALA A 236 -0.70 13.81 12.98
C ALA A 236 0.73 13.54 13.43
N LEU A 237 1.28 14.38 14.32
CA LEU A 237 2.63 14.25 14.85
C LEU A 237 2.74 13.14 15.91
N GLN A 238 1.79 13.07 16.85
CA GLN A 238 1.87 12.18 18.03
C GLN A 238 1.38 10.75 17.75
N GLN A 239 0.65 10.51 16.65
CA GLN A 239 0.14 9.17 16.36
C GLN A 239 1.21 8.09 16.25
N HIS A 240 2.46 8.43 15.92
CA HIS A 240 3.53 7.45 15.78
C HIS A 240 4.06 6.96 17.14
N ASP A 241 3.85 7.72 18.22
CA ASP A 241 4.28 7.36 19.57
C ASP A 241 3.49 6.17 20.15
N VAL A 242 2.41 5.77 19.50
CA VAL A 242 1.60 4.60 19.90
C VAL A 242 2.28 3.27 19.57
N LEU A 243 3.30 3.29 18.71
CA LEU A 243 4.06 2.10 18.32
C LEU A 243 5.18 1.88 19.34
N THR A 244 4.95 0.97 20.29
CA THR A 244 5.91 0.71 21.38
C THR A 244 7.02 -0.27 21.00
N THR A 245 6.83 -1.03 19.92
CA THR A 245 7.81 -2.00 19.42
C THR A 245 8.39 -1.49 18.09
N PRO A 246 9.73 -1.41 17.95
CA PRO A 246 10.35 -1.05 16.69
C PRO A 246 9.98 -2.03 15.57
N SER A 247 9.56 -1.50 14.42
CA SER A 247 9.16 -2.26 13.24
C SER A 247 9.58 -1.52 11.97
N LEU A 248 9.89 -2.26 10.88
CA LEU A 248 10.16 -1.66 9.58
C LEU A 248 8.91 -1.07 8.92
N LEU A 249 7.73 -1.63 9.20
CA LEU A 249 6.45 -1.16 8.68
C LEU A 249 5.36 -1.13 9.76
N GLY A 250 5.61 -0.35 10.82
CA GLY A 250 4.60 -0.07 11.84
C GLY A 250 3.61 1.00 11.39
N LEU A 251 2.36 0.62 11.11
CA LEU A 251 1.26 1.56 10.90
C LEU A 251 0.55 1.83 12.23
N PRO A 252 0.50 3.09 12.73
CA PRO A 252 -0.09 3.37 14.04
C PRO A 252 -1.60 3.10 14.05
N PHE A 253 -2.30 3.52 13.01
CA PHE A 253 -3.73 3.27 12.84
C PHE A 253 -3.97 2.72 11.43
N ALA A 254 -4.55 1.53 11.37
CA ALA A 254 -4.86 0.76 10.18
C ALA A 254 -6.31 0.25 10.27
N PRO A 255 -6.89 -0.26 9.18
CA PRO A 255 -8.20 -0.89 9.20
C PRO A 255 -8.38 -1.93 10.32
N VAL A 256 -9.58 -2.01 10.88
CA VAL A 256 -9.95 -2.96 11.93
C VAL A 256 -11.03 -3.92 11.43
N VAL A 257 -11.05 -5.14 11.95
CA VAL A 257 -12.19 -6.06 11.75
C VAL A 257 -13.31 -5.65 12.70
N ASP A 258 -14.33 -4.97 12.16
CA ASP A 258 -15.39 -4.30 12.93
C ASP A 258 -16.74 -5.03 12.93
N GLY A 259 -16.87 -6.12 12.16
CA GLY A 259 -18.12 -6.86 11.99
C GLY A 259 -19.14 -6.18 11.05
N ASP A 260 -18.79 -5.02 10.46
CA ASP A 260 -19.68 -4.20 9.64
C ASP A 260 -19.06 -3.96 8.25
N PHE A 261 -17.94 -3.23 8.19
CA PHE A 261 -17.17 -3.12 6.95
C PHE A 261 -16.49 -4.45 6.62
N LEU A 262 -15.78 -5.01 7.59
CA LEU A 262 -15.15 -6.33 7.50
C LEU A 262 -15.82 -7.25 8.51
N SER A 263 -16.57 -8.24 8.02
CA SER A 263 -17.27 -9.20 8.89
C SER A 263 -16.33 -10.14 9.63
N ASP A 264 -15.13 -10.38 9.10
CA ASP A 264 -14.08 -11.18 9.72
C ASP A 264 -12.70 -10.77 9.16
N LYS A 265 -11.63 -11.39 9.65
CA LYS A 265 -10.27 -11.24 9.14
C LYS A 265 -10.20 -11.63 7.65
N PRO A 266 -9.42 -10.90 6.82
CA PRO A 266 -9.27 -11.21 5.39
C PRO A 266 -8.89 -12.67 5.10
N GLU A 267 -8.02 -13.29 5.90
CA GLU A 267 -7.61 -14.69 5.74
C GLU A 267 -8.77 -15.68 5.93
N VAL A 268 -9.68 -15.35 6.84
CA VAL A 268 -10.90 -16.13 7.09
C VAL A 268 -11.85 -15.96 5.92
N LEU A 269 -12.13 -14.72 5.51
CA LEU A 269 -13.03 -14.41 4.39
C LEU A 269 -12.59 -15.12 3.11
N LEU A 270 -11.29 -15.08 2.80
CA LEU A 270 -10.69 -15.77 1.65
C LEU A 270 -10.80 -17.31 1.73
N SER A 271 -11.02 -17.88 2.92
CA SER A 271 -11.16 -19.32 3.14
C SER A 271 -12.62 -19.81 3.07
N THR A 272 -13.61 -18.93 3.24
CA THR A 272 -15.04 -19.32 3.27
C THR A 272 -15.62 -19.75 1.92
N GLY A 273 -14.94 -19.44 0.82
CA GLY A 273 -15.39 -19.73 -0.55
C GLY A 273 -16.50 -18.82 -1.08
N ASN A 274 -17.11 -17.97 -0.24
CA ASN A 274 -18.14 -17.01 -0.65
C ASN A 274 -17.53 -15.67 -1.07
N LEU A 275 -16.72 -15.69 -2.14
CA LEU A 275 -16.08 -14.49 -2.69
C LEU A 275 -16.87 -13.96 -3.89
N PRO A 276 -16.96 -12.64 -4.09
CA PRO A 276 -17.64 -12.09 -5.26
C PRO A 276 -16.94 -12.52 -6.54
N LYS A 277 -17.71 -12.93 -7.55
CA LYS A 277 -17.20 -13.39 -8.85
C LYS A 277 -16.80 -12.22 -9.76
N LYS A 278 -15.60 -11.66 -9.58
CA LYS A 278 -15.09 -10.51 -10.37
C LYS A 278 -13.71 -10.79 -10.95
N GLU A 279 -13.42 -10.14 -12.08
CA GLU A 279 -12.07 -10.16 -12.63
C GLU A 279 -11.10 -9.33 -11.78
N LEU A 280 -9.90 -9.86 -11.60
CA LEU A 280 -8.81 -9.29 -10.80
C LEU A 280 -7.51 -9.24 -11.61
N LEU A 281 -6.87 -8.09 -11.68
CA LEU A 281 -5.47 -7.96 -12.06
C LEU A 281 -4.66 -7.67 -10.81
N LEU A 282 -3.67 -8.49 -10.50
CA LEU A 282 -2.83 -8.34 -9.32
C LEU A 282 -1.37 -8.39 -9.73
N GLY A 283 -0.49 -7.68 -9.02
CA GLY A 283 0.94 -7.82 -9.25
C GLY A 283 1.78 -7.17 -8.19
N VAL A 284 3.09 -7.36 -8.32
CA VAL A 284 4.11 -6.89 -7.38
C VAL A 284 5.34 -6.42 -8.15
N ASN A 285 6.15 -5.62 -7.49
CA ASN A 285 7.47 -5.23 -7.99
C ASN A 285 8.53 -6.26 -7.58
N LYS A 286 9.65 -6.30 -8.30
CA LYS A 286 10.72 -7.27 -8.00
C LYS A 286 11.40 -7.06 -6.65
N ASP A 287 11.61 -5.80 -6.25
CA ASP A 287 12.41 -5.45 -5.07
C ASP A 287 11.57 -4.66 -4.03
N GLU A 288 10.38 -5.17 -3.70
CA GLU A 288 9.39 -4.53 -2.79
C GLU A 288 10.00 -4.04 -1.47
N GLY A 289 10.85 -4.86 -0.86
CA GLY A 289 11.30 -4.63 0.52
C GLY A 289 12.39 -3.57 0.66
N THR A 290 13.11 -3.22 -0.40
CA THR A 290 14.37 -2.45 -0.30
C THR A 290 14.17 -1.03 0.25
N ILE A 291 13.04 -0.39 -0.03
CA ILE A 291 12.72 0.94 0.52
C ILE A 291 12.38 0.90 2.01
N PHE A 292 11.91 -0.24 2.52
CA PHE A 292 11.52 -0.39 3.93
C PHE A 292 12.72 -0.70 4.84
N THR A 293 13.88 -1.06 4.27
CA THR A 293 15.10 -1.31 5.05
C THR A 293 15.87 -0.04 5.41
N ILE A 294 15.44 1.15 4.97
CA ILE A 294 16.18 2.41 5.18
C ILE A 294 16.45 2.77 6.65
N ASN A 295 15.66 2.23 7.58
CA ASN A 295 15.82 2.44 9.02
C ASN A 295 16.69 1.35 9.69
N VAL A 296 17.14 0.35 8.95
CA VAL A 296 18.06 -0.68 9.46
C VAL A 296 19.45 -0.05 9.60
N PRO A 297 20.12 -0.21 10.75
CA PRO A 297 21.51 0.22 10.93
C PRO A 297 22.41 -0.32 9.80
N GLY A 298 23.28 0.55 9.27
CA GLY A 298 24.18 0.21 8.16
C GLY A 298 23.62 0.48 6.76
N ILE A 299 22.31 0.69 6.62
CA ILE A 299 21.71 1.15 5.36
C ILE A 299 21.91 2.67 5.22
N ASN A 300 22.51 3.07 4.10
CA ASN A 300 22.71 4.48 3.74
C ASN A 300 22.45 4.69 2.24
N ILE A 301 21.43 5.48 1.92
CA ILE A 301 21.01 5.78 0.55
C ILE A 301 22.03 6.60 -0.26
N THR A 302 23.14 7.04 0.33
CA THR A 302 24.25 7.65 -0.43
C THR A 302 25.34 6.66 -0.84
N GLY A 303 25.28 5.42 -0.37
CA GLY A 303 26.29 4.39 -0.63
C GLY A 303 25.69 3.06 -1.08
N GLN A 304 26.52 2.01 -1.08
CA GLN A 304 26.11 0.65 -1.45
C GLN A 304 25.33 -0.10 -0.36
N SER A 305 25.24 0.46 0.85
CA SER A 305 24.52 -0.14 1.98
C SER A 305 24.91 -1.58 2.28
N LEU A 306 26.23 -1.86 2.29
CA LEU A 306 26.75 -3.19 2.59
C LEU A 306 26.58 -3.46 4.09
N ILE A 307 25.67 -4.36 4.47
CA ILE A 307 25.35 -4.60 5.90
C ILE A 307 26.08 -5.82 6.45
N THR A 308 26.53 -5.73 7.70
CA THR A 308 27.11 -6.84 8.45
C THR A 308 26.05 -7.89 8.81
N ARG A 309 26.51 -9.06 9.27
CA ARG A 309 25.60 -10.12 9.75
C ARG A 309 24.71 -9.64 10.91
N ASN A 310 25.27 -8.87 11.85
CA ASN A 310 24.50 -8.33 12.98
C ASN A 310 23.43 -7.34 12.52
N GLU A 311 23.73 -6.49 11.55
CA GLU A 311 22.76 -5.55 10.96
C GLU A 311 21.65 -6.30 10.21
N PHE A 312 21.98 -7.39 9.51
CA PHE A 312 20.99 -8.30 8.92
C PHE A 312 20.06 -8.90 9.98
N LEU A 313 20.60 -9.49 11.04
CA LEU A 313 19.81 -10.11 12.12
C LEU A 313 18.92 -9.08 12.84
N HIS A 314 19.42 -7.84 12.99
CA HIS A 314 18.62 -6.73 13.51
C HIS A 314 17.47 -6.39 12.56
N GLY A 315 17.74 -6.32 11.25
CA GLY A 315 16.70 -6.13 10.23
C GLY A 315 15.62 -7.21 10.26
N VAL A 316 16.00 -8.49 10.42
CA VAL A 316 15.04 -9.59 10.60
C VAL A 316 14.17 -9.36 11.84
N THR A 317 14.78 -8.95 12.95
CA THR A 317 14.06 -8.66 14.20
C THR A 317 13.06 -7.51 14.03
N LEU A 318 13.42 -6.45 13.29
CA LEU A 318 12.52 -5.33 12.99
C LEU A 318 11.42 -5.68 11.98
N THR A 319 11.59 -6.73 11.18
CA THR A 319 10.55 -7.15 10.22
C THR A 319 9.58 -8.14 10.86
N MET A 320 10.07 -8.91 11.83
CA MET A 320 9.35 -9.99 12.51
C MET A 320 9.26 -9.69 14.01
N GLU A 321 8.75 -8.51 14.36
CA GLU A 321 8.77 -7.97 15.72
C GLU A 321 8.03 -8.86 16.74
N ASP A 322 6.89 -9.44 16.32
CA ASP A 322 6.04 -10.28 17.18
C ASP A 322 6.39 -11.78 17.08
N ALA A 323 7.36 -12.14 16.24
CA ALA A 323 7.72 -13.55 16.05
C ALA A 323 8.44 -14.14 17.26
N SER A 324 8.31 -15.45 17.44
CA SER A 324 9.16 -16.23 18.34
C SER A 324 10.58 -16.37 17.80
N ASP A 325 11.56 -16.64 18.66
CA ASP A 325 12.95 -16.86 18.25
C ASP A 325 13.06 -17.98 17.19
N VAL A 326 12.41 -19.12 17.42
CA VAL A 326 12.40 -20.24 16.46
C VAL A 326 11.80 -19.84 15.10
N THR A 327 10.79 -18.96 15.10
CA THR A 327 10.19 -18.47 13.86
C THR A 327 11.15 -17.53 13.12
N ARG A 328 11.85 -16.65 13.84
CA ARG A 328 12.93 -15.83 13.26
C ARG A 328 14.07 -16.68 12.70
N GLU A 329 14.53 -17.68 13.45
CA GLU A 329 15.59 -18.60 13.00
C GLU A 329 15.20 -19.35 11.72
N THR A 330 13.92 -19.69 11.56
CA THR A 330 13.43 -20.31 10.32
C THR A 330 13.55 -19.36 9.12
N ALA A 331 13.23 -18.08 9.31
CA ALA A 331 13.44 -17.07 8.25
C ALA A 331 14.94 -16.83 7.99
N ILE A 332 15.76 -16.75 9.04
CA ILE A 332 17.22 -16.61 8.93
C ILE A 332 17.82 -17.77 8.13
N LEU A 333 17.38 -19.00 8.38
CA LEU A 333 17.79 -20.19 7.64
C LEU A 333 17.55 -20.05 6.14
N GLN A 334 16.37 -19.56 5.74
CA GLN A 334 16.00 -19.40 4.33
C GLN A 334 16.72 -18.22 3.66
N TYR A 335 16.89 -17.10 4.37
CA TYR A 335 17.42 -15.85 3.82
C TYR A 335 18.89 -15.60 4.20
N THR A 336 19.67 -16.67 4.35
CA THR A 336 21.12 -16.60 4.53
C THR A 336 21.80 -17.43 3.44
N ASP A 337 22.82 -16.87 2.81
CA ASP A 337 23.75 -17.68 2.02
C ASP A 337 24.77 -18.31 2.97
N TRP A 338 24.55 -19.57 3.33
CA TRP A 338 25.40 -20.30 4.25
C TRP A 338 26.79 -20.64 3.68
N THR A 339 27.03 -20.43 2.38
CA THR A 339 28.37 -20.56 1.80
C THR A 339 29.25 -19.35 2.09
N ASP A 340 28.66 -18.20 2.43
CA ASP A 340 29.33 -16.94 2.75
C ASP A 340 28.41 -16.05 3.59
N GLU A 341 28.11 -16.46 4.82
CA GLU A 341 27.12 -15.81 5.71
C GLU A 341 27.50 -14.37 6.10
N ASN A 342 28.79 -14.03 5.99
CA ASN A 342 29.32 -12.71 6.32
C ASN A 342 29.40 -11.78 5.10
N ASN A 343 28.94 -12.24 3.92
CA ASN A 343 28.91 -11.41 2.72
C ASN A 343 27.95 -10.24 2.90
N ARG A 344 28.52 -9.03 2.95
CA ARG A 344 27.74 -7.83 3.25
C ARG A 344 26.75 -7.43 2.16
N MET A 345 27.04 -7.80 0.91
CA MET A 345 26.14 -7.54 -0.22
C MET A 345 24.97 -8.51 -0.20
N LYS A 346 25.24 -9.82 -0.01
CA LYS A 346 24.18 -10.84 0.08
C LYS A 346 23.27 -10.59 1.28
N ASN A 347 23.83 -10.21 2.44
CA ASN A 347 23.04 -9.84 3.61
C ASN A 347 22.07 -8.68 3.29
N ARG A 348 22.52 -7.64 2.58
CA ARG A 348 21.64 -6.53 2.13
C ARG A 348 20.51 -7.03 1.22
N ASP A 349 20.86 -7.80 0.20
CA ASP A 349 19.91 -8.23 -0.83
C ASP A 349 18.89 -9.24 -0.30
N LEU A 350 19.34 -10.16 0.57
CA LEU A 350 18.47 -11.14 1.22
C LEU A 350 17.58 -10.51 2.28
N LEU A 351 18.03 -9.47 2.99
CA LEU A 351 17.15 -8.70 3.87
C LEU A 351 16.05 -7.99 3.06
N GLY A 352 16.40 -7.35 1.95
CA GLY A 352 15.41 -6.74 1.05
C GLY A 352 14.40 -7.77 0.52
N SER A 353 14.87 -8.97 0.17
CA SER A 353 14.02 -10.08 -0.27
C SER A 353 13.08 -10.58 0.83
N LEU A 354 13.58 -10.76 2.05
CA LEU A 354 12.81 -11.19 3.23
C LEU A 354 11.69 -10.20 3.52
N VAL A 355 12.03 -8.90 3.58
CA VAL A 355 11.07 -7.82 3.83
C VAL A 355 10.01 -7.75 2.74
N GLY A 356 10.42 -7.84 1.47
CA GLY A 356 9.50 -7.83 0.33
C GLY A 356 8.54 -9.02 0.34
N ASP A 357 9.05 -10.22 0.67
CA ASP A 357 8.21 -11.43 0.74
C ASP A 357 7.20 -11.39 1.84
N GLN A 358 7.64 -11.06 3.05
CA GLN A 358 6.77 -11.03 4.21
C GLN A 358 5.67 -9.97 4.08
N LEU A 359 6.04 -8.76 3.62
CA LEU A 359 5.12 -7.62 3.66
C LEU A 359 4.24 -7.51 2.42
N PHE A 360 4.70 -7.96 1.24
CA PHE A 360 4.01 -7.67 -0.03
C PHE A 360 3.82 -8.91 -0.91
N VAL A 361 4.89 -9.59 -1.30
CA VAL A 361 4.84 -10.62 -2.34
C VAL A 361 4.02 -11.82 -1.90
N CYS A 362 4.34 -12.44 -0.76
CA CYS A 362 3.68 -13.67 -0.36
C CYS A 362 2.21 -13.48 0.08
N PRO A 363 1.83 -12.40 0.78
CA PRO A 363 0.42 -12.08 1.00
C PRO A 363 -0.36 -11.89 -0.31
N ALA A 364 0.21 -11.19 -1.30
CA ALA A 364 -0.43 -10.95 -2.59
C ALA A 364 -0.60 -12.25 -3.41
N LEU A 365 0.40 -13.14 -3.39
CA LEU A 365 0.30 -14.46 -4.03
C LEU A 365 -0.69 -15.39 -3.30
N GLU A 366 -0.78 -15.34 -1.97
CA GLU A 366 -1.81 -16.06 -1.23
C GLU A 366 -3.22 -15.55 -1.59
N PHE A 367 -3.38 -14.23 -1.69
CA PHE A 367 -4.63 -13.62 -2.13
C PHE A 367 -5.02 -14.12 -3.52
N ALA A 368 -4.10 -14.05 -4.50
CA ALA A 368 -4.33 -14.53 -5.86
C ALA A 368 -4.70 -16.02 -5.90
N GLN A 369 -4.04 -16.85 -5.10
CA GLN A 369 -4.34 -18.28 -4.99
C GLN A 369 -5.74 -18.56 -4.45
N ARG A 370 -6.12 -17.92 -3.34
CA ARG A 370 -7.44 -18.14 -2.71
C ARG A 370 -8.56 -17.52 -3.53
N TYR A 371 -8.33 -16.34 -4.10
CA TYR A 371 -9.31 -15.63 -4.91
C TYR A 371 -9.51 -16.29 -6.28
N SER A 372 -8.48 -16.85 -6.93
CA SER A 372 -8.68 -17.57 -8.21
C SER A 372 -9.49 -18.86 -8.04
N GLN A 373 -9.49 -19.48 -6.85
CA GLN A 373 -10.31 -20.66 -6.56
C GLN A 373 -11.79 -20.31 -6.40
N HIS A 374 -12.11 -19.18 -5.75
CA HIS A 374 -13.45 -18.92 -5.25
C HIS A 374 -14.03 -17.54 -5.63
N GLY A 375 -13.22 -16.62 -6.14
CA GLY A 375 -13.57 -15.22 -6.39
C GLY A 375 -13.53 -14.78 -7.86
N GLY A 376 -12.87 -15.48 -8.77
CA GLY A 376 -13.02 -15.18 -10.21
C GLY A 376 -11.74 -15.24 -11.01
N LYS A 377 -11.79 -14.72 -12.24
CA LYS A 377 -10.66 -14.74 -13.17
C LYS A 377 -9.58 -13.79 -12.68
N THR A 378 -8.42 -14.33 -12.29
CA THR A 378 -7.28 -13.56 -11.81
C THR A 378 -6.18 -13.53 -12.86
N PHE A 379 -5.47 -12.42 -12.97
CA PHE A 379 -4.26 -12.27 -13.78
C PHE A 379 -3.15 -11.73 -12.90
N LEU A 380 -1.93 -12.23 -13.10
CA LEU A 380 -0.77 -11.88 -12.27
C LEU A 380 0.33 -11.23 -13.11
N TYR A 381 0.96 -10.18 -12.59
CA TYR A 381 2.22 -9.63 -13.14
C TYR A 381 3.35 -9.52 -12.10
N LEU A 382 4.57 -9.52 -12.61
CA LEU A 382 5.78 -9.04 -11.94
C LEU A 382 6.31 -7.82 -12.70
N PHE A 383 6.40 -6.67 -12.05
CA PHE A 383 7.06 -5.51 -12.63
C PHE A 383 8.57 -5.60 -12.38
N ASP A 384 9.36 -5.69 -13.46
CA ASP A 384 10.81 -5.92 -13.42
C ASP A 384 11.54 -4.94 -14.36
N HIS A 385 11.28 -3.65 -14.16
CA HIS A 385 11.98 -2.59 -14.86
C HIS A 385 12.38 -1.47 -13.93
N ARG A 386 13.68 -1.24 -13.82
CA ARG A 386 14.20 -0.08 -13.09
C ARG A 386 14.24 1.12 -14.03
N SER A 387 13.47 2.14 -13.66
CA SER A 387 13.44 3.44 -14.35
C SER A 387 14.82 4.05 -14.57
N SER A 388 15.09 4.53 -15.79
CA SER A 388 16.38 5.14 -16.15
C SER A 388 16.66 6.43 -15.38
N ILE A 389 15.61 7.09 -14.90
CA ILE A 389 15.70 8.33 -14.12
C ILE A 389 15.48 8.12 -12.62
N ASN A 390 15.49 6.86 -12.15
CA ASN A 390 15.31 6.54 -10.74
C ASN A 390 16.40 7.23 -9.90
N PRO A 391 16.04 8.13 -8.95
CA PRO A 391 17.02 8.90 -8.19
C PRO A 391 17.68 8.10 -7.06
N TRP A 392 17.19 6.90 -6.76
CA TRP A 392 17.70 6.08 -5.66
C TRP A 392 18.95 5.30 -6.07
N PRO A 393 19.73 4.78 -5.13
CA PRO A 393 20.85 3.90 -5.44
C PRO A 393 20.44 2.67 -6.26
N ALA A 394 21.35 2.20 -7.12
CA ALA A 394 21.13 1.04 -7.98
C ALA A 394 20.79 -0.24 -7.19
N TRP A 395 21.34 -0.39 -5.97
CA TRP A 395 21.09 -1.56 -5.13
C TRP A 395 19.64 -1.72 -4.68
N MET A 396 18.83 -0.65 -4.73
CA MET A 396 17.42 -0.74 -4.36
C MET A 396 16.56 -1.38 -5.46
N GLY A 397 17.10 -1.58 -6.67
CA GLY A 397 16.42 -2.35 -7.72
C GLY A 397 15.11 -1.73 -8.20
N VAL A 398 14.09 -2.55 -8.38
CA VAL A 398 12.73 -2.18 -8.80
C VAL A 398 11.84 -2.08 -7.56
N MET A 399 11.97 -0.95 -6.86
CA MET A 399 11.36 -0.74 -5.55
C MET A 399 9.83 -0.68 -5.59
N HIS A 400 9.21 -0.84 -4.42
CA HIS A 400 7.81 -0.57 -4.16
C HIS A 400 7.32 0.78 -4.72
N GLY A 401 6.21 0.78 -5.45
CA GLY A 401 5.54 1.95 -6.02
C GLY A 401 6.17 2.55 -7.30
N TYR A 402 7.27 1.99 -7.82
CA TYR A 402 7.93 2.52 -9.03
C TYR A 402 7.30 2.05 -10.35
N GLU A 403 6.31 1.17 -10.32
CA GLU A 403 5.44 0.85 -11.46
C GLU A 403 4.44 1.99 -11.76
N ILE A 404 4.06 2.77 -10.73
CA ILE A 404 3.03 3.82 -10.81
C ILE A 404 3.35 4.82 -11.93
N GLU A 405 4.61 5.23 -12.07
CA GLU A 405 5.01 6.20 -13.11
C GLU A 405 4.73 5.68 -14.53
N PHE A 406 4.82 4.36 -14.74
CA PHE A 406 4.54 3.71 -16.01
C PHE A 406 3.05 3.48 -16.22
N VAL A 407 2.30 3.15 -15.18
CA VAL A 407 0.83 3.02 -15.22
C VAL A 407 0.17 4.36 -15.54
N PHE A 408 0.71 5.46 -15.01
CA PHE A 408 0.18 6.82 -15.20
C PHE A 408 0.76 7.60 -16.39
N GLY A 409 1.63 6.98 -17.20
CA GLY A 409 2.10 7.64 -18.41
C GLY A 409 3.14 8.74 -18.18
N MET A 410 3.82 8.78 -17.03
CA MET A 410 4.86 9.80 -16.78
C MET A 410 5.95 9.81 -17.87
N PRO A 411 6.39 8.66 -18.43
CA PRO A 411 7.35 8.66 -19.53
C PRO A 411 6.87 9.35 -20.81
N LEU A 412 5.57 9.62 -20.97
CA LEU A 412 5.05 10.39 -22.11
C LEU A 412 5.42 11.88 -22.03
N ASN A 413 5.77 12.39 -20.85
CA ASN A 413 6.24 13.76 -20.68
C ASN A 413 7.72 13.86 -21.06
N ALA A 414 7.99 14.40 -22.26
CA ALA A 414 9.33 14.57 -22.80
C ALA A 414 10.27 15.42 -21.90
N SER A 415 9.72 16.27 -21.02
CA SER A 415 10.51 17.10 -20.10
C SER A 415 11.12 16.31 -18.92
N LEU A 416 10.67 15.08 -18.67
CA LEU A 416 11.15 14.26 -17.54
C LEU A 416 12.37 13.39 -17.88
N GLY A 417 12.75 13.29 -19.15
CA GLY A 417 14.02 12.65 -19.55
C GLY A 417 14.02 11.11 -19.61
N TYR A 418 12.85 10.46 -19.66
CA TYR A 418 12.75 9.01 -19.86
C TYR A 418 13.27 8.58 -21.24
N THR A 419 13.72 7.32 -21.35
CA THR A 419 14.19 6.76 -22.61
C THR A 419 13.06 6.50 -23.60
N LYS A 420 13.37 6.43 -24.90
CA LYS A 420 12.39 6.03 -25.93
C LYS A 420 11.80 4.63 -25.67
N THR A 421 12.60 3.73 -25.08
CA THR A 421 12.16 2.39 -24.73
C THR A 421 11.10 2.44 -23.63
N GLU A 422 11.29 3.27 -22.61
CA GLU A 422 10.31 3.48 -21.53
C GLU A 422 9.06 4.19 -22.01
N VAL A 423 9.17 5.14 -22.95
CA VAL A 423 8.03 5.77 -23.63
C VAL A 423 7.17 4.71 -24.33
N ASN A 424 7.78 3.72 -24.96
CA ASN A 424 7.05 2.63 -25.61
C ASN A 424 6.49 1.63 -24.59
N MET A 425 7.23 1.36 -23.52
CA MET A 425 6.80 0.47 -22.44
C MET A 425 5.58 1.03 -21.70
N THR A 426 5.57 2.31 -21.33
CA THR A 426 4.42 2.93 -20.64
C THR A 426 3.16 2.88 -21.50
N LYS A 427 3.26 3.08 -22.83
CA LYS A 427 2.11 2.95 -23.72
C LYS A 427 1.50 1.55 -23.69
N LYS A 428 2.34 0.51 -23.63
CA LYS A 428 1.88 -0.89 -23.52
C LYS A 428 1.23 -1.15 -22.16
N ILE A 429 1.88 -0.72 -21.07
CA ILE A 429 1.35 -0.87 -19.70
C ILE A 429 -0.01 -0.19 -19.57
N MET A 430 -0.13 1.07 -19.97
CA MET A 430 -1.41 1.79 -19.98
C MET A 430 -2.47 1.05 -20.80
N LYS A 431 -2.09 0.44 -21.92
CA LYS A 431 -3.01 -0.35 -22.76
C LYS A 431 -3.46 -1.63 -22.07
N HIS A 432 -2.60 -2.33 -21.34
CA HIS A 432 -2.97 -3.50 -20.55
C HIS A 432 -4.01 -3.14 -19.48
N TRP A 433 -3.77 -2.08 -18.69
CA TRP A 433 -4.70 -1.61 -17.65
C TRP A 433 -6.03 -1.16 -18.27
N ALA A 434 -5.99 -0.37 -19.35
CA ALA A 434 -7.18 0.08 -20.04
C ALA A 434 -7.98 -1.07 -20.66
N ASN A 435 -7.30 -2.07 -21.23
CA ASN A 435 -7.97 -3.23 -21.81
C ASN A 435 -8.62 -4.08 -20.73
N PHE A 436 -7.91 -4.34 -19.62
CA PHE A 436 -8.47 -5.04 -18.47
C PHE A 436 -9.71 -4.32 -17.91
N ALA A 437 -9.63 -3.00 -17.71
CA ALA A 437 -10.78 -2.21 -17.26
C ALA A 437 -11.98 -2.35 -18.21
N ARG A 438 -11.74 -2.55 -19.52
CA ARG A 438 -12.77 -2.65 -20.57
C ARG A 438 -13.36 -4.03 -20.72
N THR A 439 -12.53 -5.05 -20.77
CA THR A 439 -12.91 -6.41 -21.18
C THR A 439 -12.85 -7.42 -20.03
N GLY A 440 -12.16 -7.09 -18.94
CA GLY A 440 -11.78 -8.06 -17.91
C GLY A 440 -10.58 -8.92 -18.31
N ASP A 441 -9.87 -8.57 -19.40
CA ASP A 441 -8.71 -9.29 -19.87
C ASP A 441 -7.57 -8.30 -20.21
N PRO A 442 -6.38 -8.43 -19.61
CA PRO A 442 -5.29 -7.49 -19.85
C PRO A 442 -4.54 -7.75 -21.17
N GLY A 443 -4.83 -8.84 -21.91
CA GLY A 443 -4.15 -9.15 -23.18
C GLY A 443 -4.33 -8.06 -24.25
N ILE A 444 -3.26 -7.72 -24.99
CA ILE A 444 -3.25 -6.69 -26.04
C ILE A 444 -2.62 -7.22 -27.32
N ASP A 445 -3.02 -6.69 -28.47
CA ASP A 445 -2.36 -6.94 -29.77
C ASP A 445 -2.20 -8.43 -30.13
N GLY A 446 -3.16 -9.26 -29.71
CA GLY A 446 -3.14 -10.70 -29.93
C GLY A 446 -2.23 -11.49 -28.98
N VAL A 447 -1.48 -10.81 -28.11
CA VAL A 447 -0.67 -11.44 -27.07
C VAL A 447 -1.59 -11.88 -25.93
N GLN A 448 -1.59 -13.19 -25.66
CA GLN A 448 -2.33 -13.78 -24.55
C GLN A 448 -1.67 -13.45 -23.23
N TRP A 449 -2.46 -13.02 -22.25
CA TRP A 449 -2.06 -12.96 -20.86
C TRP A 449 -2.73 -14.12 -20.12
N PRO A 450 -1.98 -15.14 -19.66
CA PRO A 450 -2.59 -16.31 -19.05
C PRO A 450 -3.33 -15.94 -17.75
N ALA A 451 -4.47 -16.58 -17.54
CA ALA A 451 -5.16 -16.48 -16.26
C ALA A 451 -4.34 -17.21 -15.19
N PHE A 452 -4.21 -16.61 -14.03
CA PHE A 452 -3.62 -17.25 -12.87
C PHE A 452 -4.56 -18.36 -12.38
N THR A 453 -4.04 -19.59 -12.28
CA THR A 453 -4.72 -20.73 -11.66
C THR A 453 -3.91 -21.24 -10.48
N PRO A 454 -4.53 -21.85 -9.45
CA PRO A 454 -3.79 -22.42 -8.32
C PRO A 454 -2.78 -23.50 -8.72
N GLN A 455 -3.03 -24.20 -9.84
CA GLN A 455 -2.20 -25.29 -10.35
C GLN A 455 -1.01 -24.78 -11.13
N GLN A 456 -1.21 -23.83 -12.05
CA GLN A 456 -0.14 -23.36 -12.94
C GLN A 456 0.59 -22.13 -12.39
N GLN A 457 -0.12 -21.30 -11.61
CA GLN A 457 0.38 -20.05 -11.02
C GLN A 457 1.09 -19.16 -12.04
N GLU A 458 0.47 -19.03 -13.22
CA GLU A 458 1.00 -18.26 -14.32
C GLU A 458 0.95 -16.75 -14.05
N TYR A 459 2.00 -16.06 -14.49
CA TYR A 459 2.14 -14.61 -14.44
C TYR A 459 2.93 -14.12 -15.65
N VAL A 460 2.87 -12.82 -15.92
CA VAL A 460 3.73 -12.19 -16.94
C VAL A 460 4.73 -11.23 -16.30
N THR A 461 5.90 -11.09 -16.91
CA THR A 461 6.84 -10.02 -16.51
C THR A 461 6.57 -8.75 -17.31
N LEU A 462 6.45 -7.61 -16.63
CA LEU A 462 6.33 -6.29 -17.25
C LEU A 462 7.69 -5.59 -17.21
N ASN A 463 8.31 -5.48 -18.38
CA ASN A 463 9.56 -4.76 -18.60
C ASN A 463 9.61 -4.24 -20.05
N THR A 464 10.80 -3.90 -20.57
CA THR A 464 10.94 -3.38 -21.93
C THR A 464 10.73 -4.42 -23.02
N ASN A 465 10.78 -5.71 -22.67
CA ASN A 465 10.56 -6.83 -23.59
C ASN A 465 9.05 -7.14 -23.68
N PRO A 466 8.61 -7.90 -24.70
CA PRO A 466 7.24 -8.42 -24.75
C PRO A 466 6.89 -9.21 -23.47
N PRO A 467 5.64 -9.17 -22.98
CA PRO A 467 5.23 -9.97 -21.84
C PRO A 467 5.44 -11.46 -22.10
N GLU A 468 6.26 -12.10 -21.27
CA GLU A 468 6.52 -13.54 -21.33
C GLU A 468 5.81 -14.24 -20.15
N PRO A 469 4.99 -15.27 -20.43
CA PRO A 469 4.43 -16.14 -19.39
C PRO A 469 5.53 -16.86 -18.60
N LYS A 470 5.41 -16.82 -17.28
CA LYS A 470 6.21 -17.57 -16.31
C LYS A 470 5.28 -18.20 -15.28
N THR A 471 5.79 -19.15 -14.50
CA THR A 471 5.01 -19.89 -13.51
C THR A 471 5.69 -19.86 -12.15
N MET A 472 4.93 -20.07 -11.09
CA MET A 472 5.47 -20.37 -9.75
C MET A 472 6.39 -19.26 -9.19
N MET A 473 5.96 -18.00 -9.31
CA MET A 473 6.67 -16.87 -8.71
C MET A 473 6.91 -17.13 -7.22
N ARG A 474 8.17 -17.11 -6.78
CA ARG A 474 8.56 -17.16 -5.35
C ARG A 474 7.91 -18.34 -4.60
N ALA A 475 7.70 -19.47 -5.27
CA ALA A 475 6.90 -20.56 -4.73
C ALA A 475 7.50 -21.19 -3.45
N GLN A 476 8.83 -21.27 -3.36
CA GLN A 476 9.51 -21.81 -2.17
C GLN A 476 9.41 -20.85 -0.99
N GLU A 477 9.70 -19.57 -1.24
CA GLU A 477 9.63 -18.51 -0.24
C GLU A 477 8.20 -18.34 0.28
N CYS A 478 7.21 -18.32 -0.60
CA CYS A 478 5.82 -18.15 -0.16
C CYS A 478 5.21 -19.42 0.44
N GLN A 479 5.77 -20.60 0.19
CA GLN A 479 5.43 -21.79 0.98
C GLN A 479 5.95 -21.67 2.42
N LEU A 480 7.15 -21.11 2.61
CA LEU A 480 7.67 -20.78 3.94
C LEU A 480 6.74 -19.79 4.65
N TRP A 481 6.46 -18.63 4.04
CA TRP A 481 5.67 -17.55 4.66
C TRP A 481 4.21 -17.91 4.88
N ASN A 482 3.54 -18.52 3.90
CA ASN A 482 2.09 -18.71 3.97
C ASN A 482 1.68 -20.02 4.65
N LYS A 483 2.62 -20.98 4.81
CA LYS A 483 2.32 -22.30 5.41
C LYS A 483 3.18 -22.65 6.61
N LEU A 484 4.52 -22.56 6.50
CA LEU A 484 5.41 -23.08 7.53
C LEU A 484 5.54 -22.13 8.73
N ILE A 485 5.86 -20.85 8.49
CA ILE A 485 6.01 -19.83 9.55
C ILE A 485 4.77 -19.73 10.45
N PRO A 486 3.52 -19.63 9.93
CA PRO A 486 2.33 -19.57 10.76
C PRO A 486 2.07 -20.85 11.57
N ARG A 487 2.59 -22.01 11.15
CA ARG A 487 2.50 -23.26 11.92
C ARG A 487 3.53 -23.27 13.04
N ILE A 488 4.78 -22.90 12.76
CA ILE A 488 5.85 -22.83 13.77
C ILE A 488 5.49 -21.82 14.86
N GLN A 489 5.00 -20.63 14.46
CA GLN A 489 4.59 -19.59 15.40
C GLN A 489 3.47 -20.09 16.33
N ARG A 490 2.41 -20.72 15.79
CA ARG A 490 1.33 -21.28 16.62
C ARG A 490 1.82 -22.32 17.62
N VAL A 491 2.68 -23.24 17.19
CA VAL A 491 3.27 -24.24 18.10
C VAL A 491 4.11 -23.56 19.19
N SER A 492 4.86 -22.50 18.85
CA SER A 492 5.61 -21.72 19.83
C SER A 492 4.70 -21.04 20.85
N ASP A 493 3.59 -20.45 20.40
CA ASP A 493 2.64 -19.75 21.26
C ASP A 493 1.87 -20.72 22.17
N ASP A 494 1.45 -21.87 21.66
CA ASP A 494 0.83 -22.95 22.45
C ASP A 494 1.78 -23.44 23.54
N LEU A 495 3.06 -23.61 23.22
CA LEU A 495 4.08 -24.01 24.19
C LEU A 495 4.28 -22.94 25.28
N LYS A 496 4.38 -21.66 24.90
CA LYS A 496 4.49 -20.54 25.85
C LYS A 496 3.27 -20.46 26.76
N SER A 497 2.07 -20.64 26.21
CA SER A 497 0.81 -20.65 26.96
C SER A 497 0.81 -21.80 27.98
N CYS A 498 1.19 -23.01 27.57
CA CYS A 498 1.33 -24.17 28.46
C CYS A 498 2.31 -23.92 29.61
N ILE A 499 3.49 -23.33 29.32
CA ILE A 499 4.50 -23.01 30.34
C ILE A 499 3.96 -22.00 31.35
N LYS A 500 3.27 -20.94 30.88
CA LYS A 500 2.66 -19.92 31.75
C LYS A 500 1.54 -20.47 32.62
N ALA A 501 0.73 -21.38 32.10
CA ALA A 501 -0.41 -21.92 32.82
C ALA A 501 -0.03 -22.86 33.97
N ASN A 502 1.07 -23.62 33.85
CA ASN A 502 1.25 -24.82 34.68
C ASN A 502 2.60 -24.99 35.39
N GLY A 503 3.48 -23.98 35.47
CA GLY A 503 4.63 -24.02 36.40
C GLY A 503 5.36 -25.37 36.45
N ILE A 504 5.86 -25.85 35.31
CA ILE A 504 6.75 -27.03 35.12
C ILE A 504 6.06 -28.43 35.04
N ILE A 505 6.20 -29.01 33.84
CA ILE A 505 6.12 -30.44 33.40
C ILE A 505 4.73 -31.10 33.34
N ILE A 506 4.22 -31.27 32.10
CA ILE A 506 3.89 -32.53 31.37
C ILE A 506 2.95 -32.11 30.22
N CYS A 507 3.50 -31.91 29.02
CA CYS A 507 2.78 -32.05 27.74
C CYS A 507 3.81 -32.22 26.61
N CYS A 508 4.69 -33.22 26.73
CA CYS A 508 5.39 -33.76 25.57
C CYS A 508 4.39 -34.59 24.77
N ASN A 509 3.50 -33.92 24.03
CA ASN A 509 2.58 -34.59 23.11
C ASN A 509 3.23 -34.58 21.73
N TYR A 510 3.85 -35.69 21.33
CA TYR A 510 4.40 -36.14 20.02
C TYR A 510 5.04 -35.15 19.02
N GLY A 511 4.60 -33.89 18.90
CA GLY A 511 5.20 -32.85 18.06
C GLY A 511 6.60 -32.40 18.49
N PHE A 512 6.92 -32.44 19.79
CA PHE A 512 8.27 -32.13 20.28
C PHE A 512 9.30 -33.19 19.85
N LEU A 513 8.90 -34.46 19.81
CA LEU A 513 9.71 -35.53 19.23
C LEU A 513 9.86 -35.36 17.70
N LEU A 514 8.83 -34.86 17.03
CA LEU A 514 8.85 -34.61 15.59
C LEU A 514 9.79 -33.47 15.20
N ILE A 515 9.84 -32.39 15.98
CA ILE A 515 10.77 -31.26 15.76
C ILE A 515 12.22 -31.70 15.99
N LEU A 516 12.49 -32.51 17.01
CA LEU A 516 13.82 -33.09 17.24
C LEU A 516 14.20 -34.11 16.15
N LEU A 517 13.24 -34.88 15.63
CA LEU A 517 13.46 -35.77 14.48
C LEU A 517 13.75 -35.00 13.18
N VAL A 518 13.06 -33.87 12.93
CA VAL A 518 13.31 -33.03 11.76
C VAL A 518 14.65 -32.28 11.89
N ALA A 519 15.02 -31.83 13.09
CA ALA A 519 16.34 -31.25 13.35
C ALA A 519 17.48 -32.29 13.22
N GLY A 520 17.23 -33.55 13.60
CA GLY A 520 18.20 -34.65 13.43
C GLY A 520 18.32 -35.17 11.98
N LEU A 521 17.27 -35.08 11.18
CA LEU A 521 17.26 -35.50 9.76
C LEU A 521 17.84 -34.46 8.80
N LEU A 522 18.06 -33.21 9.25
CA LEU A 522 18.72 -32.14 8.48
C LEU A 522 20.24 -32.06 8.72
N VAL A 523 20.81 -32.99 9.51
CA VAL A 523 22.25 -33.07 9.83
C VAL A 523 22.92 -34.30 9.18
N TYR A 524 22.35 -34.85 8.11
CA TYR A 524 22.99 -35.89 7.29
C TYR A 524 22.96 -35.59 5.80
#